data_AF-S9SKM4-F1
#
_entry.id   AF-S9SKM4-F1
#
_cell.length_a   1.000
_cell.length_b   1.000
_cell.length_c   1.000
_cell.angle_alpha   90.00
_cell.angle_beta   90.00
_cell.angle_gamma   90.00
#
_symmetry.space_group_name_H-M   'P 1'
#
loop_
_entity.id
_entity.type
_entity.pdbx_description
1 polymer ?
#
loop_
_entity_poly.entity_id
_entity_poly.type
_entity_poly.pdbx_seq_one_letter_code
_entity_poly.pdbx_strand_id
1 'polypeptide(L)'
;MSIGTTLSLSFQIEHRSYVDALHAVLTGAGLYEGSKYMLGGMTGLLSKFVIHKELSRSSVTAYGNLGEEHGNALLRIGIESNQFAWHTRQRTFELAQQESIRHIQHSIDRGIGVVYWKPEFAVITGYDDEDEVFFYLDGYSKEQQVLLYRNFGIIDNPTPFWYYQTIIGAVDMPYQEIYRESLITAITDWDTPHRTLPDLDFAAGCKAYDYMIAALSSQQYHPHGSAYTISSYAGIKHDMMKYLASIQEEVGISAEIVQLYQLVDEAFEVMKATVQNGTGHELCIQSDHVPQLIEQAHLAMEHERAAIEILRTEIGYEEVMRSRSNSLHWGSTAPR
;
A
#
# COMPACT_ATOMS: atom_id res chain seq x y z
N MET A 1 36.58 -5.92 7.14
CA MET A 1 36.34 -4.67 6.40
C MET A 1 35.73 -5.10 5.09
N SER A 2 34.40 -5.04 5.02
CA SER A 2 33.62 -5.46 3.86
C SER A 2 33.12 -4.18 3.21
N ILE A 3 33.51 -3.95 1.95
CA ILE A 3 32.80 -2.95 1.12
C ILE A 3 31.46 -3.60 0.81
N GLY A 4 30.38 -3.02 1.32
CA GLY A 4 29.03 -3.52 1.09
C GLY A 4 28.67 -3.43 -0.40
N THR A 5 28.07 -4.50 -0.91
CA THR A 5 27.70 -4.60 -2.32
C THR A 5 26.54 -3.64 -2.62
N THR A 6 26.63 -2.84 -3.69
CA THR A 6 25.48 -2.10 -4.20
C THR A 6 24.73 -2.97 -5.21
N LEU A 7 23.44 -3.18 -4.97
CA LEU A 7 22.55 -3.92 -5.87
C LEU A 7 22.08 -3.02 -7.02
N SER A 8 22.06 -3.56 -8.23
CA SER A 8 21.50 -2.89 -9.40
C SER A 8 19.98 -3.11 -9.45
N LEU A 9 19.22 -2.20 -8.83
CA LEU A 9 17.76 -2.21 -8.84
C LEU A 9 17.19 -1.04 -9.66
N SER A 10 15.99 -1.22 -10.23
CA SER A 10 15.22 -0.15 -10.85
C SER A 10 14.00 0.14 -9.99
N PHE A 11 13.89 1.38 -9.49
CA PHE A 11 12.77 1.81 -8.64
C PHE A 11 12.29 3.20 -9.07
N GLN A 12 10.97 3.31 -9.28
CA GLN A 12 10.29 4.57 -9.55
C GLN A 12 8.92 4.53 -8.89
N ILE A 13 8.56 5.60 -8.19
CA ILE A 13 7.25 5.77 -7.57
C ILE A 13 6.25 6.19 -8.64
N GLU A 14 5.09 5.54 -8.64
CA GLU A 14 3.95 5.88 -9.48
C GLU A 14 2.79 6.35 -8.59
N HIS A 15 2.11 5.41 -7.96
CA HIS A 15 0.85 5.67 -7.25
C HIS A 15 0.74 4.95 -5.89
N ARG A 16 1.58 3.92 -5.64
CA ARG A 16 1.73 3.26 -4.34
C ARG A 16 3.18 3.01 -4.05
N SER A 17 3.79 3.99 -3.41
CA SER A 17 5.15 3.95 -2.90
C SER A 17 5.62 2.60 -2.33
N TYR A 18 4.80 1.95 -1.48
CA TYR A 18 5.16 0.64 -0.94
C TYR A 18 5.18 -0.48 -2.00
N VAL A 19 4.14 -0.59 -2.84
CA VAL A 19 4.07 -1.62 -3.88
C VAL A 19 5.16 -1.40 -4.92
N ASP A 20 5.44 -0.15 -5.25
CA ASP A 20 6.54 0.25 -6.15
C ASP A 20 7.89 -0.20 -5.58
N ALA A 21 8.14 0.03 -4.29
CA ALA A 21 9.38 -0.36 -3.61
C ALA A 21 9.49 -1.89 -3.49
N LEU A 22 8.39 -2.55 -3.13
CA LEU A 22 8.31 -4.01 -3.04
C LEU A 22 8.58 -4.67 -4.40
N HIS A 23 7.99 -4.13 -5.48
CA HIS A 23 8.21 -4.62 -6.84
C HIS A 23 9.68 -4.56 -7.22
N ALA A 24 10.35 -3.44 -6.96
CA ALA A 24 11.79 -3.28 -7.22
C ALA A 24 12.64 -4.29 -6.43
N VAL A 25 12.33 -4.51 -5.14
CA VAL A 25 13.04 -5.48 -4.30
C VAL A 25 12.82 -6.91 -4.79
N LEU A 26 11.57 -7.32 -5.04
CA LEU A 26 11.26 -8.70 -5.40
C LEU A 26 11.74 -9.06 -6.81
N THR A 27 11.56 -8.18 -7.79
CA THR A 27 12.05 -8.41 -9.16
C THR A 27 13.57 -8.43 -9.21
N GLY A 28 14.23 -7.52 -8.50
CA GLY A 28 15.69 -7.49 -8.40
C GLY A 28 16.31 -8.71 -7.74
N ALA A 29 15.60 -9.32 -6.79
CA ALA A 29 16.00 -10.56 -6.14
C ALA A 29 15.60 -11.82 -6.94
N GLY A 30 14.90 -11.68 -8.09
CA GLY A 30 14.38 -12.82 -8.86
C GLY A 30 13.28 -13.60 -8.14
N LEU A 31 12.59 -12.97 -7.19
CA LEU A 31 11.50 -13.58 -6.39
C LEU A 31 10.10 -13.27 -6.95
N TYR A 32 10.01 -12.42 -7.97
CA TYR A 32 8.76 -12.10 -8.63
C TYR A 32 9.01 -11.71 -10.09
N GLU A 33 8.13 -12.19 -10.97
CA GLU A 33 8.05 -11.77 -12.37
C GLU A 33 6.63 -11.30 -12.64
N GLY A 34 6.48 -10.07 -13.13
CA GLY A 34 5.16 -9.50 -13.40
C GLY A 34 5.12 -7.98 -13.28
N SER A 35 3.93 -7.43 -13.54
CA SER A 35 3.68 -5.99 -13.44
C SER A 35 3.41 -5.57 -11.99
N LYS A 36 3.58 -4.27 -11.72
CA LYS A 36 3.24 -3.66 -10.43
C LYS A 36 1.76 -3.84 -10.05
N TYR A 37 0.85 -3.68 -11.02
CA TYR A 37 -0.58 -3.85 -10.78
C TYR A 37 -0.94 -5.29 -10.40
N MET A 38 -0.27 -6.30 -10.99
CA MET A 38 -0.44 -7.69 -10.60
C MET A 38 0.05 -7.92 -9.17
N LEU A 39 1.26 -7.43 -8.84
CA LEU A 39 1.79 -7.53 -7.48
C LEU A 39 0.86 -6.85 -6.45
N GLY A 40 0.40 -5.63 -6.74
CA GLY A 40 -0.52 -4.89 -5.88
C GLY A 40 -1.86 -5.60 -5.69
N GLY A 41 -2.38 -6.22 -6.74
CA GLY A 41 -3.62 -6.99 -6.72
C GLY A 41 -3.47 -8.27 -5.90
N MET A 42 -2.46 -9.09 -6.22
CA MET A 42 -2.18 -10.37 -5.53
C MET A 42 -1.97 -10.19 -4.03
N THR A 43 -1.28 -9.12 -3.64
CA THR A 43 -1.04 -8.79 -2.22
C THR A 43 -2.28 -8.26 -1.49
N GLY A 44 -3.34 -7.90 -2.21
CA GLY A 44 -4.53 -7.24 -1.66
C GLY A 44 -4.28 -5.78 -1.25
N LEU A 45 -3.18 -5.16 -1.70
CA LEU A 45 -2.86 -3.78 -1.34
C LEU A 45 -3.67 -2.78 -2.18
N LEU A 46 -4.09 -3.14 -3.40
CA LEU A 46 -4.92 -2.25 -4.23
C LEU A 46 -6.28 -1.94 -3.60
N SER A 47 -6.85 -2.84 -2.79
CA SER A 47 -8.15 -2.63 -2.12
C SER A 47 -8.10 -1.68 -0.92
N LYS A 48 -6.91 -1.32 -0.45
CA LYS A 48 -6.75 -0.41 0.69
C LYS A 48 -7.17 1.00 0.28
N PHE A 49 -8.41 1.37 0.56
CA PHE A 49 -8.93 2.72 0.33
C PHE A 49 -9.19 3.40 1.68
N VAL A 50 -8.38 4.40 1.99
CA VAL A 50 -8.39 5.11 3.27
C VAL A 50 -8.34 6.62 3.05
N ILE A 51 -9.18 7.36 3.77
CA ILE A 51 -9.33 8.80 3.64
C ILE A 51 -9.37 9.44 5.03
N HIS A 52 -8.47 10.40 5.25
CA HIS A 52 -8.54 11.29 6.40
C HIS A 52 -9.71 12.27 6.26
N LYS A 53 -10.34 12.67 7.38
CA LYS A 53 -11.48 13.61 7.42
C LYS A 53 -11.19 14.98 6.76
N GLU A 54 -9.92 15.34 6.59
CA GLU A 54 -9.45 16.56 5.92
C GLU A 54 -8.65 16.27 4.62
N LEU A 55 -8.80 15.07 4.03
CA LEU A 55 -8.12 14.65 2.80
C LEU A 55 -6.60 14.91 2.83
N SER A 56 -5.94 14.56 3.93
CA SER A 56 -4.50 14.74 4.10
C SER A 56 -3.71 13.72 3.28
N ARG A 57 -2.44 14.04 2.97
CA ARG A 57 -1.54 13.14 2.21
C ARG A 57 -1.32 11.78 2.88
N SER A 58 -1.49 11.68 4.20
CA SER A 58 -1.34 10.40 4.90
C SER A 58 -2.44 9.39 4.52
N SER A 59 -3.54 9.83 3.89
CA SER A 59 -4.62 8.94 3.41
C SER A 59 -4.12 7.76 2.57
N VAL A 60 -3.05 7.92 1.79
CA VAL A 60 -2.53 6.87 0.90
C VAL A 60 -1.57 5.89 1.59
N THR A 61 -1.15 6.18 2.83
CA THR A 61 -0.17 5.37 3.59
C THR A 61 -0.67 4.94 4.96
N ALA A 62 -1.69 5.59 5.52
CA ALA A 62 -2.25 5.29 6.84
C ALA A 62 -3.35 4.22 6.77
N TYR A 63 -3.08 3.05 6.17
CA TYR A 63 -4.07 1.99 5.97
C TYR A 63 -4.01 0.85 6.99
N GLY A 64 -3.50 1.13 8.18
CA GLY A 64 -3.46 0.21 9.32
C GLY A 64 -2.09 0.10 9.96
N ASN A 65 -1.87 -0.96 10.73
CA ASN A 65 -0.54 -1.29 11.25
C ASN A 65 0.33 -1.81 10.09
N LEU A 66 1.25 -0.98 9.61
CA LEU A 66 2.09 -1.31 8.45
C LEU A 66 2.88 -2.61 8.62
N GLY A 67 3.31 -2.96 9.85
CA GLY A 67 3.99 -4.22 10.11
C GLY A 67 3.11 -5.43 9.78
N GLU A 68 1.87 -5.42 10.27
CA GLU A 68 0.91 -6.50 10.05
C GLU A 68 0.35 -6.49 8.62
N GLU A 69 -0.02 -5.33 8.09
CA GLU A 69 -0.63 -5.20 6.77
C GLU A 69 0.35 -5.62 5.66
N HIS A 70 1.62 -5.21 5.75
CA HIS A 70 2.65 -5.61 4.78
C HIS A 70 3.11 -7.05 4.95
N GLY A 71 3.22 -7.56 6.19
CA GLY A 71 3.54 -8.97 6.42
C GLY A 71 2.46 -9.89 5.85
N ASN A 72 1.18 -9.61 6.17
CA ASN A 72 0.06 -10.36 5.63
C ASN A 72 -0.02 -10.26 4.10
N ALA A 73 0.31 -9.11 3.52
CA ALA A 73 0.38 -8.92 2.07
C ALA A 73 1.38 -9.86 1.38
N LEU A 74 2.57 -10.04 1.96
CA LEU A 74 3.58 -10.94 1.38
C LEU A 74 3.23 -12.42 1.63
N LEU A 75 2.68 -12.75 2.81
CA LEU A 75 2.23 -14.11 3.10
C LEU A 75 1.17 -14.60 2.10
N ARG A 76 0.26 -13.72 1.66
CA ARG A 76 -0.76 -14.03 0.63
C ARG A 76 -0.17 -14.45 -0.71
N ILE A 77 1.08 -14.11 -0.99
CA ILE A 77 1.77 -14.46 -2.23
C ILE A 77 2.92 -15.45 -2.01
N GLY A 78 2.95 -16.09 -0.83
CA GLY A 78 3.95 -17.11 -0.51
C GLY A 78 5.32 -16.55 -0.13
N ILE A 79 5.42 -15.26 0.18
CA ILE A 79 6.69 -14.61 0.54
C ILE A 79 6.74 -14.37 2.04
N GLU A 80 7.80 -14.87 2.67
CA GLU A 80 8.09 -14.65 4.09
C GLU A 80 9.00 -13.43 4.25
N SER A 81 8.72 -12.57 5.23
CA SER A 81 9.50 -11.35 5.45
C SER A 81 9.46 -10.92 6.90
N ASN A 82 10.52 -10.23 7.34
CA ASN A 82 10.52 -9.54 8.62
C ASN A 82 10.10 -8.09 8.42
N GLN A 83 9.15 -7.60 9.20
CA GLN A 83 8.78 -6.20 9.27
C GLN A 83 9.16 -5.65 10.63
N PHE A 84 9.76 -4.47 10.62
CA PHE A 84 10.20 -3.80 11.82
C PHE A 84 9.57 -2.43 11.85
N ALA A 85 8.53 -2.28 12.65
CA ALA A 85 7.72 -1.07 12.74
C ALA A 85 7.67 -0.63 14.22
N TRP A 86 8.47 0.37 14.60
CA TRP A 86 8.51 0.85 15.98
C TRP A 86 8.43 2.37 16.11
N HIS A 87 8.47 2.84 17.35
CA HIS A 87 8.59 4.25 17.66
C HIS A 87 10.03 4.64 17.98
N THR A 88 10.47 5.77 17.43
CA THR A 88 11.83 6.29 17.60
C THR A 88 12.09 6.87 18.98
N ARG A 89 11.04 7.09 19.78
CA ARG A 89 11.11 7.73 21.11
C ARG A 89 11.31 6.75 22.28
N GLN A 90 11.50 5.47 22.00
CA GLN A 90 11.70 4.46 23.05
C GLN A 90 13.13 4.53 23.61
N ARG A 91 13.29 4.24 24.90
CA ARG A 91 14.61 4.27 25.57
C ARG A 91 15.63 3.29 24.98
N THR A 92 15.15 2.25 24.31
CA THR A 92 15.96 1.19 23.67
C THR A 92 16.17 1.43 22.17
N PHE A 93 15.80 2.60 21.65
CA PHE A 93 15.84 2.89 20.22
C PHE A 93 17.23 2.70 19.61
N GLU A 94 18.29 3.17 20.27
CA GLU A 94 19.67 3.03 19.77
C GLU A 94 20.08 1.55 19.60
N LEU A 95 19.68 0.69 20.53
CA LEU A 95 19.93 -0.76 20.42
C LEU A 95 19.15 -1.36 19.25
N ALA A 96 17.89 -0.96 19.08
CA ALA A 96 17.07 -1.40 17.96
C ALA A 96 17.63 -0.90 16.61
N GLN A 97 18.22 0.30 16.56
CA GLN A 97 18.85 0.87 15.36
C GLN A 97 20.08 0.07 14.96
N GLN A 98 20.95 -0.25 15.92
CA GLN A 98 22.13 -1.08 15.67
C GLN A 98 21.77 -2.50 15.20
N GLU A 99 20.73 -3.11 15.78
CA GLU A 99 20.25 -4.42 15.30
C GLU A 99 19.67 -4.32 13.90
N SER A 100 18.92 -3.25 13.62
CA SER A 100 18.31 -3.04 12.31
C SER A 100 19.35 -2.85 11.22
N ILE A 101 20.45 -2.16 11.51
CA ILE A 101 21.57 -2.03 10.57
C ILE A 101 22.11 -3.41 10.18
N ARG A 102 22.35 -4.28 11.16
CA ARG A 102 22.84 -5.65 10.92
C ARG A 102 21.85 -6.48 10.10
N HIS A 103 20.54 -6.35 10.35
CA HIS A 103 19.52 -7.03 9.54
C HIS A 103 19.52 -6.56 8.08
N ILE A 104 19.65 -5.26 7.86
CA ILE A 104 19.65 -4.66 6.53
C ILE A 104 20.90 -5.12 5.75
N GLN A 105 22.07 -5.05 6.39
CA GLN A 105 23.33 -5.54 5.82
C GLN A 105 23.22 -7.02 5.43
N HIS A 106 22.68 -7.85 6.32
CA HIS A 106 22.48 -9.27 6.04
C HIS A 106 21.54 -9.53 4.85
N SER A 107 20.48 -8.73 4.68
CA SER A 107 19.59 -8.82 3.50
C SER A 107 20.35 -8.48 2.22
N ILE A 108 21.14 -7.39 2.24
CA ILE A 108 21.91 -6.92 1.10
C ILE A 108 23.00 -7.92 0.71
N ASP A 109 23.69 -8.51 1.68
CA ASP A 109 24.71 -9.55 1.45
C ASP A 109 24.13 -10.80 0.76
N ARG A 110 22.83 -11.04 0.92
CA ARG A 110 22.08 -12.11 0.23
C ARG A 110 21.60 -11.71 -1.17
N GLY A 111 21.91 -10.50 -1.62
CA GLY A 111 21.45 -9.97 -2.91
C GLY A 111 20.05 -9.39 -2.88
N ILE A 112 19.48 -9.11 -1.70
CA ILE A 112 18.09 -8.69 -1.54
C ILE A 112 18.02 -7.28 -0.94
N GLY A 113 17.45 -6.33 -1.69
CA GLY A 113 17.20 -4.98 -1.20
C GLY A 113 16.19 -4.92 -0.05
N VAL A 114 16.09 -3.76 0.60
CA VAL A 114 15.21 -3.57 1.77
C VAL A 114 14.22 -2.45 1.49
N VAL A 115 12.93 -2.71 1.72
CA VAL A 115 11.90 -1.66 1.71
C VAL A 115 12.02 -0.84 2.99
N TYR A 116 12.17 0.47 2.89
CA TYR A 116 12.35 1.38 4.02
C TYR A 116 11.31 2.50 3.99
N TRP A 117 10.75 2.84 5.15
CA TRP A 117 9.88 4.00 5.29
C TRP A 117 10.70 5.28 5.49
N LYS A 118 10.83 5.99 4.38
CA LYS A 118 10.83 7.45 4.30
C LYS A 118 9.43 7.84 3.79
N PRO A 119 8.87 9.03 4.04
CA PRO A 119 7.56 9.38 3.46
C PRO A 119 7.56 9.05 1.96
N GLU A 120 6.63 8.16 1.55
CA GLU A 120 6.55 7.54 0.21
C GLU A 120 7.56 6.41 -0.11
N PHE A 121 8.05 5.69 0.90
CA PHE A 121 8.94 4.51 0.82
C PHE A 121 10.21 4.68 -0.04
N ALA A 122 11.22 3.90 0.28
CA ALA A 122 12.48 3.87 -0.44
C ALA A 122 13.01 2.43 -0.47
N VAL A 123 14.00 2.19 -1.33
CA VAL A 123 14.67 0.88 -1.41
C VAL A 123 16.14 1.07 -1.03
N ILE A 124 16.57 0.45 0.06
CA ILE A 124 17.99 0.37 0.40
C ILE A 124 18.63 -0.71 -0.47
N THR A 125 19.67 -0.32 -1.20
CA THR A 125 20.34 -1.15 -2.22
C THR A 125 21.76 -1.53 -1.85
N GLY A 126 22.36 -0.89 -0.86
CA GLY A 126 23.75 -1.10 -0.50
C GLY A 126 24.11 -0.46 0.83
N TYR A 127 25.33 -0.70 1.27
CA TYR A 127 25.89 -0.09 2.47
C TYR A 127 27.41 0.07 2.36
N ASP A 128 27.98 0.92 3.21
CA ASP A 128 29.42 1.02 3.43
C ASP A 128 29.67 1.13 4.94
N ASP A 129 30.40 0.16 5.49
CA ASP A 129 30.75 0.12 6.91
C ASP A 129 31.88 1.10 7.27
N GLU A 130 32.75 1.47 6.32
CA GLU A 130 33.84 2.42 6.58
C GLU A 130 33.29 3.82 6.77
N ASP A 131 32.30 4.19 5.96
CA ASP A 131 31.63 5.48 6.01
C ASP A 131 30.33 5.47 6.87
N GLU A 132 29.94 4.31 7.40
CA GLU A 132 28.70 4.09 8.18
C GLU A 132 27.44 4.62 7.45
N VAL A 133 27.27 4.24 6.19
CA VAL A 133 26.16 4.69 5.33
C VAL A 133 25.36 3.55 4.71
N PHE A 134 24.08 3.83 4.47
CA PHE A 134 23.24 3.13 3.52
C PHE A 134 23.16 3.88 2.21
N PHE A 135 23.08 3.12 1.14
CA PHE A 135 22.73 3.57 -0.18
C PHE A 135 21.28 3.23 -0.48
N TYR A 136 20.50 4.17 -1.02
CA TYR A 136 19.09 3.93 -1.30
C TYR A 136 18.57 4.65 -2.54
N LEU A 137 17.50 4.12 -3.10
CA LEU A 137 16.71 4.72 -4.18
C LEU A 137 15.44 5.32 -3.56
N ASP A 138 15.19 6.61 -3.82
CA ASP A 138 14.02 7.34 -3.30
C ASP A 138 12.81 7.32 -4.26
N GLY A 139 12.96 6.75 -5.45
CA GLY A 139 11.90 6.60 -6.44
C GLY A 139 11.61 7.86 -7.27
N TYR A 140 12.33 8.96 -7.03
CA TYR A 140 12.23 10.23 -7.78
C TYR A 140 13.54 10.61 -8.45
N SER A 141 14.64 10.44 -7.73
CA SER A 141 15.99 10.77 -8.14
C SER A 141 16.53 9.69 -9.08
N LYS A 142 17.23 10.12 -10.13
CA LYS A 142 17.96 9.20 -11.01
C LYS A 142 19.21 8.63 -10.35
N GLU A 143 19.72 9.33 -9.35
CA GLU A 143 20.94 8.98 -8.63
C GLU A 143 20.61 8.33 -7.30
N GLN A 144 21.49 7.42 -6.89
CA GLN A 144 21.44 6.80 -5.59
C GLN A 144 21.69 7.84 -4.49
N GLN A 145 20.89 7.77 -3.44
CA GLN A 145 20.96 8.64 -2.28
C GLN A 145 21.76 7.97 -1.15
N VAL A 146 22.21 8.77 -0.18
CA VAL A 146 23.06 8.32 0.93
C VAL A 146 22.39 8.64 2.27
N LEU A 147 22.35 7.67 3.18
CA LEU A 147 21.80 7.81 4.53
C LEU A 147 22.80 7.31 5.57
N LEU A 148 23.29 8.18 6.45
CA LEU A 148 24.13 7.78 7.57
C LEU A 148 23.38 6.82 8.51
N TYR A 149 24.04 5.81 9.04
CA TYR A 149 23.50 4.83 9.99
C TYR A 149 22.83 5.50 11.19
N ARG A 150 23.50 6.49 11.80
CA ARG A 150 22.95 7.26 12.92
C ARG A 150 21.64 7.98 12.60
N ASN A 151 21.39 8.27 11.32
CA ASN A 151 20.19 8.97 10.87
C ASN A 151 19.04 8.02 10.50
N PHE A 152 19.29 6.70 10.47
CA PHE A 152 18.32 5.70 10.07
C PHE A 152 17.09 5.72 11.00
N GLY A 153 15.91 6.02 10.44
CA GLY A 153 14.66 6.21 11.18
C GLY A 153 14.47 7.57 11.83
N ILE A 154 15.45 8.47 11.80
CA ILE A 154 15.42 9.77 12.50
C ILE A 154 15.18 10.93 11.53
N ILE A 155 16.07 11.09 10.53
CA ILE A 155 16.05 12.25 9.64
C ILE A 155 15.00 12.07 8.55
N ASP A 156 14.38 13.18 8.15
CA ASP A 156 13.29 13.25 7.15
C ASP A 156 12.05 12.43 7.48
N ASN A 157 11.89 12.07 8.76
CA ASN A 157 10.72 11.38 9.25
C ASN A 157 9.78 12.36 9.99
N PRO A 158 8.63 12.74 9.38
CA PRO A 158 7.68 13.67 10.01
C PRO A 158 6.94 13.03 11.19
N THR A 159 7.10 11.72 11.40
CA THR A 159 6.44 10.96 12.46
C THR A 159 7.47 10.32 13.38
N PRO A 160 7.14 10.03 14.65
CA PRO A 160 8.02 9.24 15.52
C PRO A 160 7.96 7.74 15.18
N PHE A 161 7.52 7.35 13.97
CA PHE A 161 7.33 5.98 13.52
C PHE A 161 8.33 5.67 12.41
N TRP A 162 9.12 4.61 12.57
CA TRP A 162 10.01 4.12 11.52
C TRP A 162 9.58 2.72 11.08
N TYR A 163 9.89 2.38 9.83
CA TYR A 163 9.59 1.06 9.28
C TYR A 163 10.67 0.60 8.31
N TYR A 164 11.03 -0.67 8.35
CA TYR A 164 11.70 -1.33 7.23
C TYR A 164 11.29 -2.80 7.14
N GLN A 165 11.55 -3.41 5.99
CA GLN A 165 11.20 -4.79 5.72
C GLN A 165 12.25 -5.50 4.88
N THR A 166 12.64 -6.67 5.34
CA THR A 166 13.61 -7.57 4.69
C THR A 166 12.91 -8.85 4.25
N ILE A 167 13.28 -9.41 3.10
CA ILE A 167 12.71 -10.67 2.60
C ILE A 167 13.50 -11.86 3.13
N ILE A 168 12.79 -12.85 3.67
CA ILE A 168 13.38 -14.11 4.14
C ILE A 168 13.45 -15.08 2.96
N GLY A 169 12.36 -15.29 2.23
CA GLY A 169 12.30 -16.21 1.10
C GLY A 169 10.90 -16.34 0.55
N ALA A 170 10.73 -17.21 -0.44
CA ALA A 170 9.46 -17.48 -1.09
C ALA A 170 9.18 -18.99 -1.15
N VAL A 171 7.89 -19.35 -1.16
CA VAL A 171 7.38 -20.67 -1.48
C VAL A 171 6.40 -20.54 -2.63
N ASP A 172 6.36 -21.55 -3.49
CA ASP A 172 5.39 -21.57 -4.58
C ASP A 172 3.98 -21.72 -4.02
N MET A 173 3.06 -20.88 -4.48
CA MET A 173 1.64 -21.00 -4.18
C MET A 173 0.82 -21.00 -5.47
N PRO A 174 -0.28 -21.77 -5.54
CA PRO A 174 -1.15 -21.75 -6.70
C PRO A 174 -1.75 -20.35 -6.92
N TYR A 175 -1.58 -19.78 -8.12
CA TYR A 175 -2.10 -18.45 -8.46
C TYR A 175 -3.60 -18.30 -8.19
N GLN A 176 -4.39 -19.32 -8.50
CA GLN A 176 -5.83 -19.32 -8.22
C GLN A 176 -6.16 -19.12 -6.73
N GLU A 177 -5.35 -19.66 -5.81
CA GLU A 177 -5.51 -19.44 -4.38
C GLU A 177 -5.16 -18.00 -4.01
N ILE A 178 -4.03 -17.48 -4.52
CA ILE A 178 -3.61 -16.09 -4.32
C ILE A 178 -4.71 -15.12 -4.77
N TYR A 179 -5.23 -15.32 -5.98
CA TYR A 179 -6.25 -14.44 -6.54
C TYR A 179 -7.55 -14.49 -5.73
N ARG A 180 -8.01 -15.67 -5.34
CA ARG A 180 -9.19 -15.79 -4.46
C ARG A 180 -9.00 -15.10 -3.12
N GLU A 181 -7.86 -15.30 -2.47
CA GLU A 181 -7.53 -14.63 -1.20
C GLU A 181 -7.46 -13.10 -1.35
N SER A 182 -6.97 -12.60 -2.48
CA SER A 182 -6.96 -11.16 -2.76
C SER A 182 -8.38 -10.57 -2.89
N LEU A 183 -9.31 -11.30 -3.53
CA LEU A 183 -10.70 -10.86 -3.69
C LEU A 183 -11.46 -10.90 -2.36
N ILE A 184 -11.23 -11.93 -1.53
CA ILE A 184 -11.74 -11.98 -0.16
C ILE A 184 -11.24 -10.77 0.64
N THR A 185 -9.94 -10.47 0.51
CA THR A 185 -9.33 -9.31 1.17
C THR A 185 -9.97 -8.01 0.70
N ALA A 186 -10.28 -7.86 -0.59
CA ALA A 186 -10.94 -6.66 -1.10
C ALA A 186 -12.32 -6.42 -0.48
N ILE A 187 -13.12 -7.48 -0.32
CA ILE A 187 -14.43 -7.39 0.36
C ILE A 187 -14.25 -7.07 1.85
N THR A 188 -13.32 -7.74 2.53
CA THR A 188 -13.03 -7.45 3.94
C THR A 188 -12.56 -6.01 4.15
N ASP A 189 -11.72 -5.49 3.25
CA ASP A 189 -11.27 -4.10 3.25
C ASP A 189 -12.42 -3.13 3.04
N TRP A 190 -13.32 -3.42 2.10
CA TRP A 190 -14.53 -2.65 1.85
C TRP A 190 -15.43 -2.53 3.08
N ASP A 191 -15.61 -3.64 3.80
CA ASP A 191 -16.47 -3.74 4.99
C ASP A 191 -15.83 -3.18 6.27
N THR A 192 -14.52 -2.87 6.24
CA THR A 192 -13.80 -2.38 7.43
C THR A 192 -13.79 -0.85 7.46
N PRO A 193 -14.60 -0.18 8.30
CA PRO A 193 -14.76 1.27 8.26
C PRO A 193 -13.57 2.06 8.81
N HIS A 194 -12.72 1.43 9.64
CA HIS A 194 -11.55 2.05 10.26
C HIS A 194 -10.43 1.03 10.40
N ARG A 195 -9.27 1.33 9.79
CA ARG A 195 -8.07 0.48 9.86
C ARG A 195 -7.04 0.98 10.88
N THR A 196 -7.17 2.21 11.33
CA THR A 196 -6.20 2.96 12.13
C THR A 196 -6.61 3.13 13.59
N LEU A 197 -7.49 2.26 14.10
CA LEU A 197 -7.99 2.37 15.48
C LEU A 197 -6.81 2.50 16.48
N PRO A 198 -6.95 3.35 17.52
CA PRO A 198 -8.15 4.07 17.93
C PRO A 198 -8.40 5.38 17.17
N ASP A 199 -7.56 5.74 16.20
CA ASP A 199 -7.74 6.96 15.41
C ASP A 199 -8.92 6.81 14.44
N LEU A 200 -9.94 7.64 14.64
CA LEU A 200 -11.17 7.69 13.85
C LEU A 200 -11.15 8.83 12.81
N ASP A 201 -10.06 9.60 12.75
CA ASP A 201 -9.89 10.66 11.76
C ASP A 201 -9.62 10.09 10.36
N PHE A 202 -9.31 8.79 10.26
CA PHE A 202 -9.23 8.05 9.01
C PHE A 202 -10.39 7.06 8.89
N ALA A 203 -11.15 7.16 7.79
CA ALA A 203 -12.12 6.16 7.38
C ALA A 203 -11.52 5.25 6.30
N ALA A 204 -11.99 4.02 6.24
CA ALA A 204 -11.55 3.00 5.30
C ALA A 204 -12.74 2.34 4.57
N GLY A 205 -12.44 1.66 3.45
CA GLY A 205 -13.42 0.92 2.68
C GLY A 205 -14.56 1.82 2.17
N CYS A 206 -15.81 1.35 2.28
CA CYS A 206 -16.96 2.15 1.86
C CYS A 206 -17.03 3.51 2.57
N LYS A 207 -16.70 3.57 3.87
CA LYS A 207 -16.79 4.78 4.70
C LYS A 207 -15.81 5.87 4.27
N ALA A 208 -14.74 5.50 3.58
CA ALA A 208 -13.76 6.47 3.08
C ALA A 208 -14.36 7.42 2.03
N TYR A 209 -15.34 6.96 1.24
CA TYR A 209 -16.10 7.84 0.33
C TYR A 209 -16.90 8.90 1.09
N ASP A 210 -17.55 8.53 2.21
CA ASP A 210 -18.28 9.48 3.04
C ASP A 210 -17.35 10.59 3.56
N TYR A 211 -16.14 10.23 3.99
CA TYR A 211 -15.15 11.21 4.46
C TYR A 211 -14.66 12.11 3.34
N MET A 212 -14.39 11.56 2.15
CA MET A 212 -14.01 12.35 0.97
C MET A 212 -15.09 13.36 0.61
N ILE A 213 -16.34 12.90 0.49
CA ILE A 213 -17.49 13.73 0.13
C ILE A 213 -17.74 14.81 1.20
N ALA A 214 -17.65 14.47 2.49
CA ALA A 214 -17.83 15.41 3.59
C ALA A 214 -16.74 16.49 3.62
N ALA A 215 -15.47 16.11 3.43
CA ALA A 215 -14.35 17.04 3.36
C ALA A 215 -14.53 18.02 2.20
N LEU A 216 -14.86 17.51 0.99
CA LEU A 216 -15.11 18.34 -0.19
C LEU A 216 -16.30 19.29 0.01
N SER A 217 -17.43 18.77 0.52
CA SER A 217 -18.66 19.54 0.73
C SER A 217 -18.49 20.68 1.73
N SER A 218 -17.73 20.42 2.80
CA SER A 218 -17.43 21.42 3.84
C SER A 218 -16.29 22.36 3.45
N GLN A 219 -15.56 22.06 2.37
CA GLN A 219 -14.31 22.70 1.97
C GLN A 219 -13.23 22.67 3.06
N GLN A 220 -13.32 21.70 3.99
CA GLN A 220 -12.34 21.47 5.04
C GLN A 220 -11.39 20.36 4.58
N TYR A 221 -10.44 20.72 3.73
CA TYR A 221 -9.41 19.81 3.26
C TYR A 221 -8.06 20.52 3.10
N HIS A 222 -6.98 19.74 3.14
CA HIS A 222 -5.64 20.25 2.81
C HIS A 222 -5.49 20.40 1.29
N PRO A 223 -5.32 21.61 0.71
CA PRO A 223 -5.38 21.79 -0.75
C PRO A 223 -4.38 20.95 -1.55
N HIS A 224 -3.12 20.90 -1.11
CA HIS A 224 -2.10 20.06 -1.74
C HIS A 224 -2.16 18.59 -1.30
N GLY A 225 -2.81 18.31 -0.16
CA GLY A 225 -2.95 16.95 0.34
C GLY A 225 -4.06 16.20 -0.38
N SER A 226 -5.17 16.88 -0.64
CA SER A 226 -6.34 16.34 -1.31
C SER A 226 -6.06 16.04 -2.77
N ALA A 227 -5.41 16.96 -3.49
CA ALA A 227 -5.07 16.76 -4.89
C ALA A 227 -4.06 15.61 -5.10
N TYR A 228 -3.07 15.46 -4.21
CA TYR A 228 -2.18 14.30 -4.19
C TYR A 228 -2.93 12.99 -3.88
N THR A 229 -3.82 13.01 -2.89
CA THR A 229 -4.61 11.84 -2.49
C THR A 229 -5.52 11.36 -3.63
N ILE A 230 -6.24 12.27 -4.27
CA ILE A 230 -7.09 11.98 -5.43
C ILE A 230 -6.26 11.42 -6.59
N SER A 231 -5.14 12.07 -6.92
CA SER A 231 -4.27 11.62 -8.02
C SER A 231 -3.70 10.22 -7.78
N SER A 232 -3.31 9.93 -6.54
CA SER A 232 -2.78 8.61 -6.16
C SER A 232 -3.85 7.54 -6.24
N TYR A 233 -5.06 7.83 -5.72
CA TYR A 233 -6.15 6.86 -5.80
C TYR A 233 -6.66 6.63 -7.22
N ALA A 234 -6.58 7.61 -8.12
CA ALA A 234 -6.87 7.37 -9.53
C ALA A 234 -5.95 6.31 -10.13
N GLY A 235 -4.64 6.41 -9.92
CA GLY A 235 -3.72 5.35 -10.33
C GLY A 235 -3.99 4.00 -9.68
N ILE A 236 -4.36 3.98 -8.39
CA ILE A 236 -4.71 2.75 -7.67
C ILE A 236 -5.98 2.09 -8.23
N LYS A 237 -7.01 2.87 -8.55
CA LYS A 237 -8.26 2.35 -9.13
C LYS A 237 -8.05 1.85 -10.55
N HIS A 238 -7.21 2.53 -11.32
CA HIS A 238 -6.76 2.06 -12.62
C HIS A 238 -6.06 0.70 -12.55
N ASP A 239 -5.13 0.54 -11.60
CA ASP A 239 -4.42 -0.72 -11.38
C ASP A 239 -5.36 -1.83 -10.91
N MET A 240 -6.35 -1.52 -10.06
CA MET A 240 -7.36 -2.49 -9.63
C MET A 240 -8.20 -2.98 -10.81
N MET A 241 -8.64 -2.08 -11.70
CA MET A 241 -9.35 -2.45 -12.92
C MET A 241 -8.51 -3.38 -13.80
N LYS A 242 -7.23 -3.04 -14.04
CA LYS A 242 -6.30 -3.90 -14.80
C LYS A 242 -6.09 -5.27 -14.17
N TYR A 243 -5.96 -5.31 -12.84
CA TYR A 243 -5.81 -6.55 -12.11
C TYR A 243 -7.03 -7.46 -12.26
N LEU A 244 -8.23 -6.93 -12.02
CA LEU A 244 -9.48 -7.67 -12.15
C LEU A 244 -9.70 -8.19 -13.57
N ALA A 245 -9.40 -7.39 -14.59
CA ALA A 245 -9.44 -7.81 -15.98
C ALA A 245 -8.44 -8.96 -16.27
N SER A 246 -7.26 -8.93 -15.65
CA SER A 246 -6.20 -9.93 -15.87
C SER A 246 -6.52 -11.28 -15.23
N ILE A 247 -7.22 -11.31 -14.10
CA ILE A 247 -7.56 -12.54 -13.37
C ILE A 247 -8.96 -13.08 -13.68
N GLN A 248 -9.73 -12.36 -14.49
CA GLN A 248 -11.16 -12.59 -14.70
C GLN A 248 -11.47 -14.05 -15.06
N GLU A 249 -10.82 -14.56 -16.12
CA GLU A 249 -11.06 -15.91 -16.63
C GLU A 249 -10.58 -16.99 -15.66
N GLU A 250 -9.44 -16.78 -14.99
CA GLU A 250 -8.82 -17.77 -14.10
C GLU A 250 -9.62 -17.96 -12.80
N VAL A 251 -10.20 -16.88 -12.28
CA VAL A 251 -11.01 -16.94 -11.06
C VAL A 251 -12.49 -17.21 -11.36
N GLY A 252 -12.93 -16.88 -12.59
CA GLY A 252 -14.32 -17.06 -13.01
C GLY A 252 -15.26 -15.97 -12.50
N ILE A 253 -14.76 -14.74 -12.33
CA ILE A 253 -15.60 -13.58 -11.99
C ILE A 253 -16.27 -13.01 -13.25
N SER A 254 -17.46 -12.42 -13.09
CA SER A 254 -18.22 -11.89 -14.23
C SER A 254 -17.56 -10.67 -14.88
N ALA A 255 -17.85 -10.49 -16.17
CA ALA A 255 -17.43 -9.30 -16.92
C ALA A 255 -18.07 -8.00 -16.36
N GLU A 256 -19.20 -8.13 -15.65
CA GLU A 256 -19.88 -7.00 -15.02
C GLU A 256 -19.02 -6.36 -13.91
N ILE A 257 -18.31 -7.16 -13.10
CA ILE A 257 -17.37 -6.65 -12.09
C ILE A 257 -16.27 -5.80 -12.74
N VAL A 258 -15.70 -6.28 -13.84
CA VAL A 258 -14.63 -5.57 -14.56
C VAL A 258 -15.16 -4.26 -15.15
N GLN A 259 -16.36 -4.28 -15.74
CA GLN A 259 -17.02 -3.08 -16.28
C GLN A 259 -17.32 -2.05 -15.18
N LEU A 260 -17.77 -2.48 -14.01
CA LEU A 260 -18.02 -1.57 -12.89
C LEU A 260 -16.72 -0.94 -12.39
N TYR A 261 -15.62 -1.69 -12.29
CA TYR A 261 -14.32 -1.11 -11.93
C TYR A 261 -13.73 -0.21 -13.03
N GLN A 262 -14.08 -0.42 -14.30
CA GLN A 262 -13.78 0.54 -15.36
C GLN A 262 -14.51 1.87 -15.14
N LEU A 263 -15.78 1.85 -14.72
CA LEU A 263 -16.51 3.08 -14.38
C LEU A 263 -15.95 3.78 -13.13
N VAL A 264 -15.45 3.01 -12.16
CA VAL A 264 -14.71 3.56 -11.01
C VAL A 264 -13.43 4.26 -11.46
N ASP A 265 -12.64 3.62 -12.33
CA ASP A 265 -11.42 4.20 -12.92
C ASP A 265 -11.74 5.51 -13.66
N GLU A 266 -12.74 5.49 -14.53
CA GLU A 266 -13.19 6.67 -15.28
C GLU A 266 -13.57 7.84 -14.36
N ALA A 267 -14.34 7.58 -13.30
CA ALA A 267 -14.71 8.62 -12.33
C ALA A 267 -13.49 9.21 -11.61
N PHE A 268 -12.51 8.38 -11.24
CA PHE A 268 -11.29 8.85 -10.60
C PHE A 268 -10.34 9.59 -11.56
N GLU A 269 -10.27 9.20 -12.84
CA GLU A 269 -9.50 9.95 -13.84
C GLU A 269 -10.12 11.33 -14.09
N VAL A 270 -11.45 11.45 -14.09
CA VAL A 270 -12.11 12.76 -14.10
C VAL A 270 -11.71 13.57 -12.85
N MET A 271 -11.80 12.99 -11.65
CA MET A 271 -11.37 13.68 -10.43
C MET A 271 -9.90 14.13 -10.48
N LYS A 272 -9.01 13.28 -10.97
CA LYS A 272 -7.59 13.58 -11.15
C LYS A 272 -7.37 14.73 -12.14
N ALA A 273 -8.04 14.72 -13.28
CA ALA A 273 -7.97 15.81 -14.24
C ALA A 273 -8.47 17.13 -13.63
N THR A 274 -9.51 17.08 -12.80
CA THR A 274 -10.11 18.24 -12.12
C THR A 274 -9.18 18.89 -11.07
N VAL A 275 -8.23 18.14 -10.48
CA VAL A 275 -7.27 18.65 -9.48
C VAL A 275 -5.88 18.99 -10.04
N GLN A 276 -5.66 18.79 -11.34
CA GLN A 276 -4.44 19.14 -12.05
C GLN A 276 -4.58 20.51 -12.73
N ASN A 277 -3.74 21.49 -12.35
CA ASN A 277 -3.67 22.76 -13.07
C ASN A 277 -2.83 22.63 -14.35
N GLY A 278 -3.41 23.05 -15.48
CA GLY A 278 -2.83 22.93 -16.82
C GLY A 278 -1.52 23.70 -17.10
N THR A 279 -0.92 24.37 -16.11
CA THR A 279 0.29 25.19 -16.28
C THR A 279 1.50 24.78 -15.43
N GLY A 280 1.45 23.66 -14.69
CA GLY A 280 2.65 23.02 -14.15
C GLY A 280 2.65 22.79 -12.64
N HIS A 281 3.02 21.57 -12.26
CA HIS A 281 3.45 21.03 -10.96
C HIS A 281 2.64 21.28 -9.68
N GLU A 282 1.73 22.26 -9.61
CA GLU A 282 0.90 22.47 -8.42
C GLU A 282 -0.45 21.76 -8.54
N LEU A 283 -0.55 20.63 -7.86
CA LEU A 283 -1.80 19.95 -7.56
C LEU A 283 -2.59 20.77 -6.53
N CYS A 284 -3.78 21.24 -6.92
CA CYS A 284 -4.66 22.04 -6.06
C CYS A 284 -6.13 21.90 -6.49
N ILE A 285 -7.04 21.81 -5.52
CA ILE A 285 -8.49 21.83 -5.77
C ILE A 285 -8.95 23.28 -5.94
N GLN A 286 -9.48 23.61 -7.12
CA GLN A 286 -10.19 24.87 -7.34
C GLN A 286 -11.62 24.80 -6.78
N SER A 287 -12.08 25.85 -6.10
CA SER A 287 -13.37 25.83 -5.38
C SER A 287 -14.58 25.63 -6.30
N ASP A 288 -14.51 26.11 -7.54
CA ASP A 288 -15.52 25.94 -8.59
C ASP A 288 -15.63 24.49 -9.11
N HIS A 289 -14.58 23.71 -8.92
CA HIS A 289 -14.51 22.31 -9.32
C HIS A 289 -15.03 21.33 -8.25
N VAL A 290 -15.24 21.79 -7.01
CA VAL A 290 -15.69 20.95 -5.89
C VAL A 290 -17.00 20.19 -6.19
N PRO A 291 -18.04 20.78 -6.82
CA PRO A 291 -19.26 20.04 -7.16
C PRO A 291 -19.02 18.84 -8.06
N GLN A 292 -18.12 18.98 -9.05
CA GLN A 292 -17.75 17.88 -9.94
C GLN A 292 -17.02 16.77 -9.19
N LEU A 293 -16.09 17.13 -8.29
CA LEU A 293 -15.39 16.13 -7.47
C LEU A 293 -16.36 15.32 -6.59
N ILE A 294 -17.36 15.98 -6.01
CA ILE A 294 -18.39 15.32 -5.20
C ILE A 294 -19.24 14.37 -6.05
N GLU A 295 -19.68 14.82 -7.23
CA GLU A 295 -20.44 14.00 -8.17
C GLU A 295 -19.67 12.74 -8.57
N GLN A 296 -18.40 12.89 -8.96
CA GLN A 296 -17.57 11.75 -9.33
C GLN A 296 -17.26 10.81 -8.15
N ALA A 297 -17.09 11.34 -6.94
CA ALA A 297 -16.92 10.52 -5.75
C ALA A 297 -18.19 9.68 -5.45
N HIS A 298 -19.38 10.23 -5.68
CA HIS A 298 -20.64 9.48 -5.59
C HIS A 298 -20.72 8.37 -6.63
N LEU A 299 -20.44 8.67 -7.90
CA LEU A 299 -20.46 7.68 -8.98
C LEU A 299 -19.47 6.53 -8.70
N ALA A 300 -18.24 6.85 -8.33
CA ALA A 300 -17.23 5.85 -7.97
C ALA A 300 -17.69 4.97 -6.80
N MET A 301 -18.28 5.57 -5.75
CA MET A 301 -18.81 4.82 -4.60
C MET A 301 -19.93 3.86 -5.02
N GLU A 302 -20.87 4.30 -5.87
CA GLU A 302 -21.99 3.49 -6.33
C GLU A 302 -21.52 2.30 -7.18
N HIS A 303 -20.60 2.54 -8.12
CA HIS A 303 -20.05 1.50 -8.98
C HIS A 303 -19.20 0.49 -8.20
N GLU A 304 -18.33 0.95 -7.30
CA GLU A 304 -17.51 0.04 -6.49
C GLU A 304 -18.38 -0.78 -5.52
N ARG A 305 -19.41 -0.17 -4.93
CA ARG A 305 -20.39 -0.90 -4.10
C ARG A 305 -21.08 -2.00 -4.88
N ALA A 306 -21.58 -1.70 -6.08
CA ALA A 306 -22.22 -2.70 -6.93
C ALA A 306 -21.26 -3.84 -7.28
N ALA A 307 -20.00 -3.52 -7.63
CA ALA A 307 -18.99 -4.52 -7.94
C ALA A 307 -18.69 -5.44 -6.75
N ILE A 308 -18.54 -4.86 -5.55
CA ILE A 308 -18.29 -5.62 -4.32
C ILE A 308 -19.45 -6.55 -3.98
N GLU A 309 -20.71 -6.13 -4.17
CA GLU A 309 -21.88 -6.98 -3.88
C GLU A 309 -22.01 -8.16 -4.86
N ILE A 310 -21.70 -7.94 -6.14
CA ILE A 310 -21.63 -9.03 -7.13
C ILE A 310 -20.48 -9.98 -6.76
N LEU A 311 -19.29 -9.43 -6.50
CA LEU A 311 -18.10 -10.20 -6.13
C LEU A 311 -18.37 -11.07 -4.90
N ARG A 312 -19.00 -10.50 -3.86
CA ARG A 312 -19.39 -11.20 -2.61
C ARG A 312 -20.23 -12.45 -2.89
N THR A 313 -21.14 -12.34 -3.84
CA THR A 313 -22.01 -13.44 -4.26
C THR A 313 -21.22 -14.48 -5.06
N GLU A 314 -20.45 -14.05 -6.05
CA GLU A 314 -19.73 -14.95 -6.97
C GLU A 314 -18.63 -15.76 -6.29
N ILE A 315 -17.90 -15.18 -5.33
CA ILE A 315 -16.84 -15.90 -4.62
C ILE A 315 -17.33 -16.64 -3.36
N GLY A 316 -18.63 -16.61 -3.07
CA GLY A 316 -19.21 -17.29 -1.91
C GLY A 316 -18.68 -16.77 -0.57
N TYR A 317 -18.46 -15.47 -0.45
CA TYR A 317 -17.74 -14.85 0.68
C TYR A 317 -18.28 -15.27 2.06
N GLU A 318 -19.60 -15.30 2.23
CA GLU A 318 -20.24 -15.68 3.50
C GLU A 318 -19.94 -17.13 3.92
N GLU A 319 -19.87 -18.05 2.95
CA GLU A 319 -19.51 -19.45 3.22
C GLU A 319 -18.04 -19.56 3.62
N VAL A 320 -17.16 -18.85 2.92
CA VAL A 320 -15.72 -18.81 3.22
C VAL A 320 -15.48 -18.27 4.63
N MET A 321 -16.10 -17.14 5.00
CA MET A 321 -15.93 -16.55 6.32
C MET A 321 -16.51 -17.43 7.44
N ARG A 322 -17.62 -18.11 7.20
CA ARG A 322 -18.18 -19.10 8.13
C ARG A 322 -17.23 -20.28 8.36
N SER A 323 -16.62 -20.80 7.30
CA SER A 323 -15.64 -21.88 7.38
C SER A 323 -14.39 -21.48 8.19
N ARG A 324 -13.90 -20.25 8.01
CA ARG A 324 -12.75 -19.71 8.77
C ARG A 324 -13.05 -19.54 10.26
N SER A 325 -14.24 -19.05 10.59
CA SER A 325 -14.67 -18.92 11.99
C SER A 325 -14.70 -20.28 12.70
N ASN A 326 -15.15 -21.33 12.00
CA ASN A 326 -15.23 -22.69 12.55
C ASN A 326 -13.88 -23.40 12.70
N SER A 327 -12.84 -22.95 11.99
CA SER A 327 -11.50 -23.58 12.00
C SER A 327 -10.52 -22.97 13.02
N LEU A 328 -10.88 -21.84 13.65
CA LEU A 328 -10.13 -21.20 14.75
C LEU A 328 -10.30 -21.98 16.08
N HIS A 329 -9.70 -23.17 16.20
CA HIS A 329 -9.69 -23.98 17.44
C HIS A 329 -8.28 -24.39 17.87
N TRP A 330 -7.39 -23.41 18.03
CA TRP A 330 -6.21 -23.54 18.89
C TRP A 330 -6.11 -22.31 19.80
N GLY A 331 -6.20 -22.52 21.12
CA GLY A 331 -6.03 -21.47 22.15
C GLY A 331 -7.29 -21.02 22.92
N SER A 332 -8.50 -21.41 22.52
CA SER A 332 -9.77 -21.02 23.18
C SER A 332 -10.16 -21.87 24.41
N THR A 333 -9.24 -22.69 24.92
CA THR A 333 -9.37 -23.36 26.23
C THR A 333 -8.16 -23.04 27.11
N ALA A 334 -8.04 -21.79 27.55
CA ALA A 334 -7.35 -21.53 28.81
C ALA A 334 -8.30 -21.93 29.96
N PRO A 335 -7.93 -22.85 30.86
CA PRO A 335 -8.75 -23.15 32.03
C PRO A 335 -8.86 -21.90 32.91
N ARG A 336 -10.06 -21.71 33.48
CA ARG A 336 -10.42 -20.64 34.40
C ARG A 336 -9.50 -20.51 35.60
#